data_AF-A0A561EMX4-F1
#
_entry.id   AF-A0A561EMX4-F1
#
_cell.length_a   1.000
_cell.length_b   1.000
_cell.length_c   1.000
_cell.angle_alpha   90.00
_cell.angle_beta   90.00
_cell.angle_gamma   90.00
#
_symmetry.space_group_name_H-M   'P 1'
#
loop_
_entity.id
_entity.type
_entity.pdbx_description
1 polymer ?
#
loop_
_entity_poly.entity_id
_entity_poly.type
_entity_poly.pdbx_seq_one_letter_code
_entity_poly.pdbx_strand_id
1 'polypeptide(L)'
;MSRLTDDIHEAVARVLQAHGAGLLSRAVLVIEVLGEHDGQLGLYVEASPADMPLWDRAGMIRYADMDLASRITADRLTTGDEVEEEDE
;
A
#
# COMPACT_ATOMS: atom_id res chain seq x y z
N MET A 1 -0.39 19.85 5.35
CA MET A 1 -0.34 18.37 5.38
C MET A 1 -1.01 17.91 6.67
N SER A 2 -1.60 16.72 6.70
CA SER A 2 -2.28 16.22 7.91
C SER A 2 -1.26 15.71 8.93
N ARG A 3 -1.55 15.79 10.23
CA ARG A 3 -0.66 15.27 11.30
C ARG A 3 -0.30 13.80 11.11
N LEU A 4 -1.26 13.00 10.63
CA LEU A 4 -1.07 11.59 10.29
C LEU A 4 -0.02 11.40 9.18
N THR A 5 -0.03 12.26 8.17
CA THR A 5 0.94 12.21 7.07
C THR A 5 2.36 12.43 7.56
N ASP A 6 2.55 13.37 8.47
CA ASP A 6 3.86 13.69 9.04
C ASP A 6 4.35 12.55 9.95
N ASP A 7 3.47 12.01 10.79
CA ASP A 7 3.77 10.87 11.68
C ASP A 7 4.16 9.61 10.88
N ILE A 8 3.47 9.33 9.76
CA ILE A 8 3.79 8.21 8.87
C ILE A 8 5.14 8.41 8.18
N HIS A 9 5.40 9.60 7.64
CA HIS A 9 6.69 9.88 7.02
C HIS A 9 7.84 9.74 7.99
N GLU A 10 7.69 10.22 9.23
CA GLU A 10 8.71 10.07 10.26
C GLU A 10 8.95 8.59 10.61
N ALA A 11 7.88 7.80 10.80
CA ALA A 11 7.99 6.37 11.07
C ALA A 11 8.69 5.62 9.95
N VAL A 12 8.31 5.88 8.69
CA VAL A 12 8.94 5.28 7.50
C VAL A 12 10.40 5.69 7.41
N ALA A 13 10.71 6.97 7.60
CA ALA A 13 12.10 7.46 7.59
C ALA A 13 12.95 6.77 8.66
N ARG A 14 12.42 6.58 9.87
CA ARG A 14 13.10 5.85 10.96
C ARG A 14 13.35 4.38 10.60
N VAL A 15 12.38 3.69 10.00
CA VAL A 15 12.53 2.30 9.52
C VAL A 15 13.59 2.22 8.43
N LEU A 16 13.51 3.10 7.43
CA LEU A 16 14.49 3.16 6.34
C LEU A 16 15.89 3.49 6.87
N GLN A 17 16.01 4.34 7.88
CA GLN A 17 17.30 4.66 8.52
C GLN A 17 17.84 3.49 9.35
N ALA A 18 17.00 2.82 10.13
CA ALA A 18 17.39 1.70 10.99
C ALA A 18 17.81 0.46 10.19
N HIS A 19 17.18 0.22 9.04
CA HIS A 19 17.53 -0.86 8.12
C HIS A 19 18.41 -0.36 6.95
N GLY A 20 18.86 0.89 7.04
CA GLY A 20 19.41 1.74 5.97
C GLY A 20 20.86 1.54 5.62
N ALA A 21 21.34 0.29 5.62
CA ALA A 21 22.54 -0.07 4.89
C ALA A 21 22.20 -1.20 3.89
N GLY A 22 21.23 -0.96 3.01
CA GLY A 22 21.21 -1.63 1.70
C GLY A 22 19.90 -2.24 1.19
N LEU A 23 18.80 -2.30 1.95
CA LEU A 23 17.64 -3.10 1.52
C LEU A 23 16.40 -2.31 1.06
N LEU A 24 16.07 -1.16 1.64
CA LEU A 24 14.96 -0.34 1.17
C LEU A 24 15.42 1.09 0.90
N SER A 25 15.37 1.50 -0.37
CA SER A 25 15.63 2.88 -0.80
C SER A 25 14.34 3.69 -1.00
N ARG A 26 13.20 3.00 -1.20
CA ARG A 26 11.91 3.58 -1.57
C ARG A 26 10.77 2.71 -1.03
N ALA A 27 9.63 3.32 -0.73
CA ALA A 27 8.43 2.61 -0.28
C ALA A 27 7.15 3.28 -0.79
N VAL A 28 6.09 2.49 -1.02
CA VAL A 28 4.70 2.98 -1.12
C VAL A 28 3.92 2.35 0.02
N LEU A 29 3.15 3.18 0.72
CA LEU A 29 2.21 2.73 1.73
C LEU A 29 0.80 2.92 1.19
N VAL A 30 0.01 1.85 1.24
CA VAL A 30 -1.42 1.85 0.95
C VAL A 30 -2.12 1.38 2.23
N ILE A 31 -2.91 2.26 2.83
CA ILE A 31 -3.53 2.05 4.13
C ILE A 31 -5.03 2.33 4.01
N GLU A 32 -5.85 1.33 4.31
CA GLU A 32 -7.28 1.53 4.51
C GLU A 32 -7.50 2.15 5.90
N VAL A 33 -8.20 3.27 5.94
CA VAL A 33 -8.49 4.02 7.16
C VAL A 33 -9.99 4.03 7.37
N LEU A 34 -10.44 3.61 8.55
CA LEU A 34 -11.84 3.70 8.93
C LEU A 34 -12.06 5.01 9.70
N GLY A 35 -12.95 5.86 9.21
CA GLY A 35 -13.33 7.10 9.89
C GLY A 35 -14.03 6.79 11.22
N GLU A 36 -13.47 7.27 12.33
CA GLU A 36 -14.01 6.98 13.68
C GLU A 36 -15.42 7.57 13.88
N HIS A 37 -15.77 8.63 13.17
CA HIS A 37 -17.02 9.38 13.39
C HIS A 37 -18.14 9.01 12.43
N ASP A 38 -17.80 8.64 11.19
CA ASP A 38 -18.76 8.35 10.12
C ASP A 38 -18.72 6.90 9.65
N GLY A 39 -17.76 6.10 10.15
CA GLY A 39 -17.53 4.73 9.72
C GLY A 39 -17.14 4.62 8.25
N GLN A 40 -16.75 5.73 7.60
CA GLN A 40 -16.41 5.69 6.18
C GLN A 40 -15.03 5.10 5.98
N LEU A 41 -14.94 4.24 4.96
CA LEU A 41 -13.67 3.70 4.49
C LEU A 41 -13.00 4.74 3.59
N GLY A 42 -11.82 5.20 4.02
CA GLY A 42 -10.90 6.00 3.23
C GLY A 42 -9.67 5.19 2.86
N LEU A 43 -9.00 5.61 1.80
CA LEU A 43 -7.72 5.03 1.39
C LEU A 43 -6.64 6.11 1.45
N TYR A 44 -5.58 5.82 2.20
CA TYR A 44 -4.37 6.65 2.26
C TYR A 44 -3.28 6.00 1.42
N VAL A 45 -2.73 6.74 0.46
CA VAL A 45 -1.66 6.27 -0.43
C VAL A 45 -0.53 7.29 -0.46
N GLU A 46 0.67 6.88 -0.06
CA GLU A 46 1.82 7.78 0.02
C GLU A 46 3.11 7.06 -0.39
N ALA A 47 4.01 7.77 -1.09
CA ALA A 47 5.32 7.26 -1.47
C ALA A 47 6.43 7.98 -0.71
N SER A 48 7.49 7.24 -0.39
CA SER A 48 8.66 7.71 0.34
C SER A 48 9.95 7.40 -0.43
N PRO A 49 10.94 8.33 -0.48
CA PRO A 49 10.97 9.60 0.26
C PRO A 49 10.08 10.69 -0.37
N ALA A 50 9.65 11.65 0.46
CA ALA A 50 8.63 12.62 0.08
C ALA A 50 9.08 13.59 -1.02
N ASP A 51 10.39 13.84 -1.13
CA ASP A 51 11.05 14.76 -2.05
C ASP A 51 11.38 14.15 -3.43
N MET A 52 10.93 12.92 -3.69
CA MET A 52 11.13 12.27 -4.97
C MET A 52 10.45 13.02 -6.13
N PRO A 53 10.98 12.95 -7.36
CA PRO A 53 10.35 13.57 -8.53
C PRO A 53 8.91 13.10 -8.73
N LEU A 54 8.02 13.99 -9.18
CA LEU A 54 6.58 13.69 -9.34
C LEU A 54 6.31 12.47 -10.23
N TRP A 55 7.07 12.31 -11.31
CA TRP A 55 6.92 11.17 -12.22
C TRP A 55 7.33 9.84 -11.56
N ASP A 56 8.32 9.88 -10.66
CA ASP A 56 8.82 8.71 -9.93
C ASP A 56 7.79 8.29 -8.88
N ARG A 57 7.26 9.27 -8.13
CA ARG A 57 6.13 9.09 -7.20
C ARG A 57 4.92 8.48 -7.90
N ALA A 58 4.51 9.03 -9.03
CA ALA A 58 3.36 8.54 -9.79
C ALA A 58 3.59 7.11 -10.32
N GLY A 59 4.79 6.81 -10.82
CA GLY A 59 5.16 5.47 -11.26
C GLY A 59 5.11 4.44 -10.14
N MET A 60 5.61 4.80 -8.96
CA MET A 60 5.56 3.92 -7.78
C MET A 60 4.14 3.64 -7.30
N ILE A 61 3.29 4.66 -7.23
CA ILE A 61 1.87 4.48 -6.87
C ILE A 61 1.18 3.58 -7.89
N ARG A 62 1.42 3.78 -9.19
CA ARG A 62 0.84 2.94 -10.24
C ARG A 62 1.32 1.49 -10.17
N TYR A 63 2.59 1.27 -9.84
CA TYR A 63 3.11 -0.07 -9.62
C TYR A 63 2.41 -0.77 -8.44
N ALA A 64 2.24 -0.07 -7.32
CA ALA A 64 1.55 -0.60 -6.14
C ALA A 64 0.08 -0.96 -6.43
N ASP A 65 -0.63 -0.10 -7.18
CA ASP A 65 -1.99 -0.34 -7.66
C ASP A 65 -2.08 -1.62 -8.53
N MET A 66 -1.13 -1.79 -9.45
CA MET A 66 -1.07 -2.99 -10.30
C MET A 66 -0.75 -4.26 -9.52
N ASP A 67 0.18 -4.20 -8.56
CA ASP A 67 0.52 -5.35 -7.70
C ASP A 67 -0.70 -5.76 -6.86
N LEU A 68 -1.41 -4.78 -6.28
CA LEU A 68 -2.64 -5.03 -5.53
C LEU A 68 -3.73 -5.67 -6.40
N ALA A 69 -3.98 -5.13 -7.59
CA ALA A 69 -4.94 -5.68 -8.54
C ALA A 69 -4.59 -7.11 -8.96
N SER A 70 -3.29 -7.39 -9.17
CA SER A 70 -2.79 -8.74 -9.49
C SER A 70 -3.07 -9.72 -8.36
N ARG A 71 -2.77 -9.36 -7.11
CA ARG A 71 -3.04 -10.20 -5.93
C ARG A 71 -4.53 -10.47 -5.78
N ILE A 72 -5.38 -9.45 -5.87
CA ILE A 72 -6.84 -9.62 -5.82
C ILE A 72 -7.34 -10.59 -6.91
N THR A 73 -6.76 -10.49 -8.11
CA THR A 73 -7.12 -11.39 -9.22
C THR A 73 -6.68 -12.83 -8.93
N ALA A 74 -5.46 -13.02 -8.42
CA ALA A 74 -4.94 -14.33 -8.04
C ALA A 74 -5.76 -14.96 -6.90
N ASP A 75 -6.14 -14.19 -5.88
CA ASP A 75 -6.99 -14.64 -4.77
C ASP A 75 -8.38 -15.07 -5.27
N ARG A 76 -8.96 -14.35 -6.22
CA ARG A 76 -10.25 -14.73 -6.83
C ARG A 76 -10.18 -16.03 -7.63
N LEU A 77 -9.09 -16.25 -8.34
CA LEU A 77 -8.89 -17.49 -9.12
C LEU A 77 -8.67 -18.70 -8.20
N THR A 78 -7.93 -18.51 -7.11
CA THR A 78 -7.68 -19.59 -6.13
C THR A 78 -8.91 -19.93 -5.29
N THR A 79 -9.73 -18.94 -4.96
CA THR A 79 -10.99 -19.16 -4.21
C THR A 79 -12.12 -19.68 -5.12
N GLY A 80 -12.00 -19.49 -6.45
CA GLY A 80 -12.99 -19.93 -7.43
C GLY A 80 -12.97 -21.43 -7.75
N ASP A 81 -11.85 -22.11 -7.51
CA ASP A 81 -11.67 -23.55 -7.80
C ASP A 81 -12.19 -24.47 -6.67
N GLU A 82 -12.48 -23.93 -5.47
CA GLU A 82 -12.95 -24.74 -4.32
C GLU A 82 -14.47 -24.95 -4.30
N VAL A 83 -15.24 -24.45 -5.29
CA VAL A 83 -16.72 -24.48 -5.28
C VAL A 83 -17.32 -25.46 -6.30
N GLU A 84 -16.50 -26.21 -7.06
CA GLU A 84 -17.01 -27.16 -8.08
C GLU A 84 -16.57 -28.62 -7.85
N GLU A 85 -16.60 -29.14 -6.61
CA GLU A 85 -16.54 -30.60 -6.36
C GLU A 85 -17.41 -31.05 -5.18
N GLU A 86 -18.64 -30.56 -5.05
CA GLU A 86 -19.69 -31.25 -4.27
C GLU A 86 -21.04 -31.08 -4.95
N ASP A 87 -21.37 -31.97 -5.89
CA ASP A 87 -22.74 -32.42 -6.16
C ASP A 87 -22.68 -33.74 -6.97
N GLU A 88 -22.86 -34.83 -6.22
CA GLU A 88 -23.34 -36.20 -6.55
C GLU A 88 -23.18 -36.79 -7.97
#